data_AF-A0A0P7IZL2-F1
#
_entry.id   AF-A0A0P7IZL2-F1
#
_cell.length_a   1.000
_cell.length_b   1.000
_cell.length_c   1.000
_cell.angle_alpha   90.00
_cell.angle_beta   90.00
_cell.angle_gamma   90.00
#
_symmetry.space_group_name_H-M   'P 1'
#
loop_
_entity.id
_entity.type
_entity.pdbx_description
1 polymer ?
#
loop_
_entity_poly.entity_id
_entity_poly.type
_entity_poly.pdbx_seq_one_letter_code
_entity_poly.pdbx_strand_id
1 'polypeptide(L)'
;MRKHVRNPSPGEWLHQAIMGALKGRGVKLEDWCKENGITSPTVRTYTYGLNAGPRSKEMLEKLIDDAGRESVLAMYQHRLFEQAEQFKKAS
;
A
#
# COMPACT_ATOMS: atom_id res chain seq x y z
N MET A 1 0.38 -27.30 -14.71
CA MET A 1 0.05 -26.20 -13.76
C MET A 1 0.02 -24.88 -14.52
N ARG A 2 -1.16 -24.29 -14.77
CA ARG A 2 -1.23 -22.89 -15.24
C ARG A 2 -0.82 -22.01 -14.07
N LYS A 3 0.30 -21.28 -14.19
CA LYS A 3 0.63 -20.21 -13.24
C LYS A 3 -0.52 -19.20 -13.32
N HIS A 4 -1.31 -19.05 -12.27
CA HIS A 4 -2.27 -17.95 -12.19
C HIS A 4 -1.46 -16.65 -12.24
N VAL A 5 -1.62 -15.89 -13.32
CA VAL A 5 -1.11 -14.53 -13.40
C VAL A 5 -1.94 -13.72 -12.42
N ARG A 6 -1.44 -13.54 -11.20
CA ARG A 6 -2.07 -12.66 -10.22
C ARG A 6 -1.72 -11.23 -10.63
N ASN A 7 -2.71 -10.49 -11.13
CA ASN A 7 -2.58 -9.06 -11.38
C ASN A 7 -3.05 -8.32 -10.11
N PRO A 8 -2.15 -7.85 -9.24
CA PRO A 8 -2.57 -7.23 -7.99
C PRO A 8 -3.32 -5.93 -8.28
N SER A 9 -4.28 -5.58 -7.44
CA SER A 9 -5.02 -4.32 -7.62
C SER A 9 -4.15 -3.11 -7.29
N PRO A 10 -4.51 -1.89 -7.75
CA PRO A 10 -3.83 -0.66 -7.32
C PRO A 10 -3.73 -0.51 -5.79
N GLY A 11 -4.77 -0.92 -5.05
CA GLY A 11 -4.76 -0.91 -3.59
C GLY A 11 -3.76 -1.91 -2.98
N GLU A 12 -3.54 -3.06 -3.62
CA GLU A 12 -2.50 -4.00 -3.19
C GLU A 12 -1.10 -3.43 -3.41
N TRP A 13 -0.87 -2.72 -4.52
CA TRP A 13 0.41 -2.05 -4.76
C TRP A 13 0.65 -0.90 -3.78
N LEU A 14 -0.39 -0.10 -3.49
CA LEU A 14 -0.30 0.95 -2.47
C LEU A 14 0.05 0.37 -1.10
N HIS A 15 -0.63 -0.71 -0.70
CA HIS A 15 -0.32 -1.39 0.55
C HIS A 15 1.15 -1.86 0.58
N GLN A 16 1.64 -2.49 -0.47
CA GLN A 16 3.03 -2.94 -0.55
C GLN A 16 4.02 -1.77 -0.50
N ALA A 17 3.72 -0.64 -1.14
CA ALA A 17 4.55 0.57 -1.10
C ALA A 17 4.64 1.13 0.32
N ILE A 18 3.51 1.23 1.03
CA ILE A 18 3.46 1.66 2.44
C ILE A 18 4.27 0.70 3.32
N MET A 19 4.10 -0.61 3.17
CA MET A 19 4.85 -1.60 3.95
C MET A 19 6.35 -1.54 3.69
N GLY A 20 6.75 -1.32 2.44
CA GLY A 20 8.15 -1.12 2.06
C GLY A 20 8.75 0.15 2.69
N ALA A 21 7.99 1.26 2.67
CA ALA A 21 8.41 2.52 3.24
C ALA A 21 8.53 2.47 4.78
N LEU A 22 7.56 1.86 5.47
CA LEU A 22 7.62 1.60 6.91
C LEU A 22 8.87 0.77 7.27
N LYS A 23 9.09 -0.32 6.53
CA LYS A 23 10.27 -1.18 6.73
C LYS A 23 11.57 -0.42 6.53
N GLY A 24 11.66 0.44 5.51
CA GLY A 24 12.82 1.30 5.25
C GLY A 24 13.12 2.27 6.39
N ARG A 25 12.10 2.65 7.17
CA ARG A 25 12.21 3.50 8.36
C ARG A 25 12.41 2.73 9.66
N GLY A 26 12.43 1.40 9.63
CA GLY A 26 12.49 0.56 10.82
C GLY A 26 11.19 0.53 11.64
N VAL A 27 10.07 0.96 11.07
CA VAL A 27 8.75 0.95 11.71
C VAL A 27 8.01 -0.32 11.34
N LYS A 28 7.42 -1.01 12.34
CA LYS A 28 6.50 -2.13 12.10
C LYS A 28 5.08 -1.61 11.99
N LEU A 29 4.28 -2.19 11.10
CA LEU A 29 2.88 -1.80 10.94
C LEU A 29 2.09 -2.02 12.22
N GLU A 30 2.40 -3.08 12.96
CA GLU A 30 1.73 -3.43 14.22
C GLU A 30 1.96 -2.35 15.29
N ASP A 31 3.17 -1.80 15.37
CA ASP A 31 3.52 -0.74 16.32
C ASP A 31 2.75 0.54 15.95
N TRP A 32 2.76 0.92 14.67
CA TRP A 32 1.98 2.07 14.18
C TRP A 32 0.47 1.88 14.41
N CYS A 33 -0.06 0.68 14.20
CA CYS A 33 -1.46 0.35 14.47
C CYS A 33 -1.81 0.54 15.94
N LYS A 34 -0.95 0.08 16.85
CA LYS A 34 -1.11 0.22 18.30
C LYS A 34 -1.13 1.69 18.72
N GLU A 35 -0.21 2.50 18.19
CA GLU A 35 -0.12 3.94 18.45
C GLU A 35 -1.38 4.70 17.97
N ASN A 36 -2.02 4.20 16.92
CA ASN A 36 -3.19 4.82 16.30
C ASN A 36 -4.53 4.18 16.70
N GLY A 37 -4.53 3.21 17.61
CA GLY A 37 -5.73 2.55 18.10
C GLY A 37 -6.53 1.79 17.03
N ILE A 38 -5.85 1.25 16.02
CA ILE A 38 -6.47 0.43 14.96
C ILE A 38 -5.73 -0.90 14.78
N THR A 39 -6.26 -1.78 13.93
CA THR A 39 -5.69 -3.13 13.71
C THR A 39 -5.10 -3.25 12.31
N SER A 40 -4.12 -4.14 12.12
CA SER A 40 -3.56 -4.40 10.78
C SER A 40 -4.63 -4.82 9.75
N PRO A 41 -5.64 -5.67 10.08
CA PRO A 41 -6.78 -5.92 9.20
C PRO A 41 -7.53 -4.65 8.79
N THR A 42 -7.77 -3.72 9.73
CA THR A 42 -8.40 -2.43 9.45
C THR A 42 -7.55 -1.61 8.46
N VAL A 43 -6.24 -1.48 8.69
CA VAL A 43 -5.32 -0.80 7.75
C VAL A 43 -5.36 -1.43 6.36
N ARG A 44 -5.44 -2.77 6.28
CA ARG A 44 -5.54 -3.47 5.01
C ARG A 44 -6.80 -3.06 4.24
N THR A 45 -7.95 -2.92 4.93
CA THR A 45 -9.19 -2.45 4.28
C THR A 45 -9.07 -1.02 3.77
N TYR A 46 -8.34 -0.15 4.46
CA TYR A 46 -8.10 1.24 4.02
C TYR A 46 -7.18 1.29 2.80
N THR A 47 -6.02 0.64 2.89
CA THR A 47 -5.03 0.61 1.80
C THR A 47 -5.52 -0.10 0.55
N TYR A 48 -6.43 -1.07 0.69
CA TYR A 48 -7.06 -1.75 -0.46
C TYR A 48 -8.28 -0.99 -1.02
N GLY A 49 -8.70 0.10 -0.38
CA GLY A 49 -9.87 0.88 -0.80
C GLY A 49 -11.22 0.19 -0.53
N LEU A 50 -11.25 -0.83 0.32
CA LEU A 50 -12.50 -1.53 0.70
C LEU A 50 -13.39 -0.67 1.62
N ASN A 51 -12.80 0.33 2.29
CA ASN A 51 -13.50 1.34 3.06
C ASN A 51 -13.03 2.73 2.61
N ALA A 52 -13.99 3.58 2.22
CA ALA A 52 -13.73 4.92 1.67
C ALA A 52 -14.46 6.04 2.44
N GLY A 53 -14.89 5.76 3.68
CA GLY A 53 -15.47 6.77 4.57
C GLY A 53 -14.46 7.83 5.03
N PRO A 54 -14.91 8.98 5.57
CA PRO A 54 -14.03 10.09 5.96
C PRO A 54 -12.88 9.66 6.88
N ARG A 55 -13.18 8.88 7.93
CA ARG A 55 -12.18 8.35 8.87
C ARG A 55 -11.15 7.45 8.19
N SER A 56 -11.56 6.60 7.24
CA SER A 56 -10.61 5.72 6.54
C SER A 56 -9.64 6.50 5.65
N LYS A 57 -10.12 7.59 5.03
CA LYS A 57 -9.28 8.48 4.21
C LYS A 57 -8.28 9.23 5.07
N GLU A 58 -8.73 9.78 6.20
CA GLU A 58 -7.86 10.46 7.18
C GLU A 58 -6.77 9.52 7.71
N MET A 59 -7.15 8.30 8.13
CA MET A 59 -6.19 7.31 8.62
C MET A 59 -5.23 6.84 7.55
N LEU A 60 -5.68 6.70 6.29
CA LEU A 60 -4.81 6.35 5.18
C LEU A 60 -3.81 7.47 4.88
N GLU A 61 -4.27 8.73 4.88
CA GLU A 61 -3.40 9.88 4.67
C GLU A 61 -2.32 9.97 5.75
N LYS A 62 -2.73 9.83 7.02
CA LYS A 62 -1.80 9.79 8.15
C LYS A 62 -0.78 8.66 8.01
N LEU A 63 -1.22 7.47 7.62
CA LEU A 63 -0.34 6.32 7.40
C LEU A 63 0.70 6.61 6.30
N ILE A 64 0.29 7.23 5.20
CA ILE A 64 1.19 7.60 4.09
C ILE A 64 2.23 8.61 4.58
N ASP A 65 1.83 9.61 5.37
CA ASP A 65 2.75 10.60 5.93
C ASP A 65 3.74 9.99 6.91
N ASP A 66 3.27 9.19 7.88
CA ASP A 66 4.11 8.58 8.91
C ASP A 66 5.09 7.54 8.30
N ALA A 67 4.67 6.86 7.23
CA ALA A 67 5.53 5.97 6.43
C ALA A 67 6.55 6.72 5.57
N GLY A 68 6.45 8.04 5.44
CA GLY A 68 7.26 8.86 4.56
C GLY A 68 6.68 8.93 3.16
N ARG A 69 5.88 9.96 2.91
CA ARG A 69 5.12 10.17 1.67
C ARG A 69 5.96 10.01 0.40
N GLU A 70 7.14 10.61 0.35
CA GLU A 70 8.00 10.54 -0.83
C GLU A 70 8.45 9.11 -1.13
N SER A 71 8.83 8.35 -0.10
CA SER A 71 9.18 6.94 -0.23
C SER A 71 8.00 6.10 -0.72
N VAL A 72 6.80 6.34 -0.18
CA VAL A 72 5.57 5.66 -0.61
C VAL A 72 5.28 5.97 -2.08
N LEU A 73 5.35 7.24 -2.49
CA LEU A 73 5.12 7.67 -3.86
C LEU A 73 6.12 7.04 -4.83
N ALA A 74 7.42 7.06 -4.49
CA ALA A 74 8.46 6.47 -5.33
C ALA A 74 8.25 4.96 -5.52
N MET A 75 7.95 4.23 -4.44
CA MET A 75 7.68 2.78 -4.51
C MET A 75 6.41 2.46 -5.31
N TYR A 76 5.35 3.25 -5.13
CA TYR A 76 4.10 3.07 -5.85
C TYR A 76 4.25 3.38 -7.34
N GLN A 77 4.93 4.47 -7.70
CA GLN A 77 5.26 4.82 -9.08
C GLN A 77 6.06 3.71 -9.77
N HIS A 78 7.08 3.17 -9.07
CA HIS A 78 7.87 2.06 -9.59
C HIS A 78 6.99 0.86 -9.95
N ARG A 79 6.06 0.47 -9.06
CA ARG A 79 5.10 -0.61 -9.34
C ARG A 79 4.19 -0.31 -10.52
N LEU A 80 3.67 0.91 -10.63
CA LEU A 80 2.84 1.29 -11.78
C LEU A 80 3.59 1.16 -13.10
N PHE A 81 4.84 1.61 -13.16
CA PHE A 81 5.66 1.48 -14.37
C PHE A 81 5.99 0.03 -14.71
N GLU A 82 6.37 -0.78 -13.73
CA GLU A 82 6.59 -2.22 -13.95
C GLU A 82 5.36 -2.91 -14.57
N GLN A 83 4.17 -2.55 -14.10
CA GLN A 83 2.91 -3.14 -14.56
C GLN A 83 2.52 -2.62 -15.95
N ALA A 84 2.74 -1.33 -16.22
CA ALA A 84 2.56 -0.77 -17.55
C ALA A 84 3.48 -1.47 -18.59
N GLU A 85 4.73 -1.73 -18.22
CA GLU A 85 5.67 -2.47 -19.08
C GLU A 85 5.27 -3.94 -19.27
N GLN A 86 4.75 -4.60 -18.25
CA GLN A 86 4.19 -5.95 -18.38
C GLN A 86 2.98 -5.98 -19.32
N PHE A 87 2.10 -4.99 -19.24
CA PHE A 87 0.93 -4.87 -20.11
C PHE A 87 1.33 -4.66 -21.58
N LYS A 88 2.31 -3.79 -21.84
CA LYS A 88 2.86 -3.56 -23.20
C LYS A 88 3.43 -4.84 -23.81
N LYS A 89 4.14 -5.67 -23.04
CA LYS A 89 4.74 -6.92 -23.53
C LYS A 89 3.72 -8.03 -23.81
N ALA A 90 2.53 -7.92 -23.24
CA ALA A 90 1.45 -8.89 -23.41
C ALA A 90 0.47 -8.51 -24.53
N SER A 91 0.62 -7.30 -25.10
CA SER A 91 -0.14 -6.80 -26.26
C SER A 91 0.61 -7.07 -27.55
#